data_AF-A0A8I1WQV1-F1
#
_entry.id   AF-A0A8I1WQV1-F1
#
_cell.length_a   1.000
_cell.length_b   1.000
_cell.length_c   1.000
_cell.angle_alpha   90.00
_cell.angle_beta   90.00
_cell.angle_gamma   90.00
#
_symmetry.space_group_name_H-M   'P 1'
#
loop_
_entity.id
_entity.type
_entity.pdbx_description
1 polymer ?
#
loop_
_entity_poly.entity_id
_entity_poly.type
_entity_poly.pdbx_seq_one_letter_code
_entity_poly.pdbx_strand_id
1 'polypeptide(L)'
;MVMFSPMMFDAPGSDESVLTQFLFFSVVAFPVLCLMGGILPWVFKRHPKSIWLYGLSGIAFALVAVAILLLSVQCGGDFAC
;
A
#
# COMPACT_ATOMS: atom_id res chain seq x y z
N MET A 1 3.46 11.12 0.45
CA MET A 1 3.06 10.12 1.46
C MET A 1 4.25 9.36 2.03
N VAL A 2 5.22 8.89 1.24
CA VAL A 2 6.40 8.17 1.76
C VAL A 2 7.21 8.99 2.79
N MET A 3 7.39 10.30 2.60
CA MET A 3 8.10 11.15 3.57
C MET A 3 7.42 11.29 4.94
N PHE A 4 6.12 11.00 5.05
CA PHE A 4 5.36 11.05 6.31
C PHE A 4 5.06 9.65 6.88
N SER A 5 5.49 8.59 6.19
CA SER A 5 5.31 7.21 6.65
C SER A 5 6.00 6.88 7.99
N PRO A 6 7.16 7.45 8.37
CA PRO A 6 7.73 7.15 9.69
C PRO A 6 6.95 7.78 10.86
N MET A 7 6.08 8.79 10.62
CA MET A 7 5.22 9.34 11.69
C MET A 7 4.17 8.33 12.20
N MET A 8 3.93 7.24 11.47
CA MET A 8 3.03 6.16 11.89
C MET A 8 3.59 5.37 13.08
N PHE A 9 4.90 5.48 13.31
CA PHE A 9 5.63 4.81 14.38
C PHE A 9 5.90 5.71 15.61
N ASP A 10 5.36 6.92 15.63
CA ASP A 10 5.56 7.87 16.72
C ASP A 10 4.68 7.54 17.96
N ALA A 11 3.70 6.64 17.80
CA ALA A 11 2.86 6.16 18.90
C ALA A 11 3.55 5.03 19.69
N PRO A 12 3.55 5.07 21.03
CA PRO A 12 4.21 4.03 21.84
C PRO A 12 3.56 2.66 21.60
N GLY A 13 4.35 1.66 21.22
CA GLY A 13 3.86 0.31 20.91
C GLY A 13 3.46 0.08 19.45
N SER A 14 3.47 1.11 18.60
CA SER A 14 3.23 0.96 17.15
C SER A 14 4.33 0.19 16.42
N ASP A 15 5.54 0.13 17.00
CA ASP A 15 6.65 -0.80 16.77
C ASP A 15 6.22 -2.27 16.55
N GLU A 16 5.43 -2.73 17.51
CA GLU A 16 5.09 -4.14 17.75
C GLU A 16 3.83 -4.54 16.94
N SER A 17 3.14 -3.54 16.40
CA SER A 17 1.87 -3.69 15.70
C SER A 17 2.08 -4.19 14.26
N VAL A 18 1.58 -5.39 13.97
CA VAL A 18 1.67 -5.96 12.61
C VAL A 18 0.83 -5.15 11.60
N LEU A 19 -0.25 -4.51 12.06
CA LEU A 19 -1.16 -3.74 11.22
C LEU A 19 -0.57 -2.39 10.80
N THR A 20 0.16 -1.72 11.69
CA THR A 20 0.90 -0.49 11.33
C THR A 20 2.04 -0.78 10.38
N GLN A 21 2.79 -1.86 10.61
CA GLN A 21 3.83 -2.32 9.69
C GLN A 21 3.23 -2.63 8.31
N PHE A 22 2.09 -3.32 8.26
CA PHE A 22 1.39 -3.60 7.00
C PHE A 22 0.94 -2.32 6.27
N LEU A 23 0.43 -1.34 7.01
CA LEU A 23 0.05 -0.03 6.46
C LEU A 23 1.27 0.74 5.93
N PHE A 24 2.38 0.72 6.67
CA PHE A 24 3.65 1.32 6.25
C PHE A 24 4.15 0.71 4.93
N PHE A 25 4.25 -0.62 4.85
CA PHE A 25 4.68 -1.30 3.63
C PHE A 25 3.73 -1.05 2.46
N SER A 26 2.42 -0.96 2.71
CA SER A 26 1.44 -0.62 1.67
C SER A 26 1.65 0.78 1.10
N VAL A 27 1.94 1.77 1.96
CA VAL A 27 2.22 3.15 1.54
C VAL A 27 3.56 3.28 0.79
N VAL A 28 4.58 2.52 1.20
CA VAL A 28 5.89 2.47 0.53
C VAL A 28 5.80 1.75 -0.83
N ALA A 29 5.04 0.66 -0.90
CA ALA A 29 4.84 -0.09 -2.14
C ALA A 29 3.95 0.65 -3.15
N PHE A 30 3.07 1.54 -2.69
CA PHE A 30 2.13 2.29 -3.53
C PHE A 30 2.78 2.98 -4.75
N PRO A 31 3.80 3.86 -4.60
CA PRO A 31 4.44 4.51 -5.75
C PRO A 31 5.13 3.50 -6.68
N VAL A 32 5.72 2.44 -6.14
CA VAL A 32 6.40 1.40 -6.93
C VAL A 32 5.39 0.65 -7.80
N LEU A 33 4.27 0.21 -7.22
CA LEU A 33 3.21 -0.49 -7.92
C LEU A 33 2.51 0.40 -8.96
N CYS A 34 2.30 1.69 -8.65
CA CYS A 34 1.76 2.65 -9.61
C CYS A 34 2.69 2.86 -10.81
N LEU A 35 4.00 3.02 -10.57
CA LEU A 35 5.00 3.15 -11.64
C LEU A 35 5.07 1.87 -12.49
N MET A 36 5.11 0.70 -11.84
CA MET A 36 5.07 -0.59 -12.51
C MET A 36 3.81 -0.75 -13.36
N GLY A 37 2.63 -0.39 -12.83
CA GLY A 37 1.36 -0.42 -13.56
C GLY A 37 1.30 0.53 -14.75
N GLY A 38 2.10 1.59 -14.80
CA GLY A 38 2.23 2.48 -15.96
C GLY A 38 3.28 2.03 -16.98
N ILE A 39 4.42 1.49 -16.51
CA ILE A 39 5.57 1.16 -17.35
C ILE A 39 5.44 -0.25 -17.97
N LEU A 40 5.03 -1.25 -17.18
CA LEU A 40 4.92 -2.64 -17.63
C LEU A 40 3.97 -2.83 -18.83
N PRO A 41 2.79 -2.17 -18.90
CA PRO A 41 1.93 -2.31 -20.06
C PRO A 41 2.59 -1.85 -21.37
N TRP A 42 3.48 -0.86 -21.27
CA TRP A 42 4.21 -0.31 -22.40
C TRP A 42 5.36 -1.22 -22.84
N VAL A 43 6.08 -1.78 -21.87
CA VAL A 43 7.14 -2.80 -22.12
C VAL A 43 6.53 -4.05 -22.78
N PHE A 44 5.37 -4.51 -22.31
CA PHE A 44 4.69 -5.70 -22.81
C PHE A 44 3.61 -5.40 -23.85
N LYS A 45 3.67 -4.27 -24.57
CA LYS A 45 2.65 -3.81 -25.52
C LYS A 45 2.19 -4.85 -26.56
N ARG A 46 3.04 -5.81 -26.92
CA ARG A 46 2.73 -6.89 -27.88
C ARG A 46 1.94 -8.05 -27.27
N HIS A 47 1.83 -8.17 -25.96
CA HIS A 47 1.09 -9.24 -25.32
C HIS A 47 -0.41 -8.89 -25.19
N PRO A 48 -1.32 -9.79 -25.58
CA PRO A 48 -2.77 -9.54 -25.52
C PRO A 48 -3.30 -9.34 -24.10
N LYS A 49 -2.56 -9.82 -23.09
CA LYS A 49 -2.91 -9.66 -21.66
C LYS A 49 -2.24 -8.46 -20.99
N SER A 50 -1.49 -7.63 -21.74
CA SER A 50 -0.77 -6.48 -21.20
C SER A 50 -1.69 -5.48 -20.49
N ILE A 51 -2.96 -5.39 -20.92
CA ILE A 51 -3.95 -4.49 -20.33
C ILE A 51 -4.25 -4.81 -18.84
N TRP A 52 -4.08 -6.06 -18.41
CA TRP A 52 -4.27 -6.45 -17.01
C TRP A 52 -3.21 -5.85 -16.08
N LEU A 53 -2.06 -5.46 -16.61
CA LEU A 53 -0.98 -4.83 -15.83
C LEU A 53 -1.38 -3.44 -15.35
N TYR A 54 -2.33 -2.76 -16.01
CA TYR A 54 -2.91 -1.53 -15.47
C TYR A 54 -3.66 -1.77 -14.15
N GLY A 55 -4.10 -3.00 -13.88
CA GLY A 55 -4.70 -3.38 -12.61
C GLY A 55 -3.75 -3.26 -11.41
N LEU A 56 -2.43 -3.21 -11.61
CA LEU A 56 -1.45 -3.04 -10.54
C LEU A 56 -1.65 -1.76 -9.74
N SER A 57 -2.04 -0.66 -10.38
CA SER A 57 -2.36 0.60 -9.68
C SER A 57 -3.65 0.47 -8.86
N GLY A 58 -4.63 -0.25 -9.37
CA GLY A 58 -5.85 -0.60 -8.62
C GLY A 58 -5.55 -1.46 -7.39
N ILE A 59 -4.65 -2.44 -7.52
CA ILE A 59 -4.19 -3.28 -6.40
C ILE A 59 -3.45 -2.43 -5.36
N ALA A 60 -2.60 -1.49 -5.79
CA ALA A 60 -1.90 -0.59 -4.88
C ALA A 60 -2.88 0.22 -4.02
N PHE A 61 -3.95 0.76 -4.64
CA PHE A 61 -5.00 1.47 -3.92
C PHE A 61 -5.77 0.55 -2.97
N ALA A 62 -6.13 -0.65 -3.43
CA ALA A 62 -6.83 -1.62 -2.61
C ALA A 62 -6.03 -2.03 -1.36
N LEU A 63 -4.71 -2.21 -1.47
CA LEU A 63 -3.84 -2.54 -0.34
C LEU A 63 -3.89 -1.45 0.74
N VAL A 64 -3.76 -0.18 0.35
CA VAL A 64 -3.83 0.95 1.29
C VAL A 64 -5.22 1.05 1.93
N ALA A 65 -6.29 0.92 1.12
CA ALA A 65 -7.65 0.97 1.63
C ALA A 65 -7.93 -0.17 2.63
N VAL A 66 -7.50 -1.39 2.32
CA VAL A 66 -7.65 -2.56 3.20
C VAL A 66 -6.86 -2.38 4.49
N ALA A 67 -5.63 -1.87 4.43
CA ALA A 67 -4.82 -1.58 5.62
C ALA A 67 -5.53 -0.58 6.55
N ILE A 68 -6.09 0.50 5.99
CA ILE A 68 -6.84 1.51 6.76
C ILE A 68 -8.11 0.92 7.36
N LEU A 69 -8.86 0.12 6.60
CA LEU A 69 -10.08 -0.52 7.08
C LEU A 69 -9.79 -1.52 8.21
N LEU A 70 -8.72 -2.31 8.09
CA LEU A 70 -8.29 -3.24 9.14
C LEU A 70 -7.93 -2.49 10.42
N LEU A 71 -7.15 -1.42 10.32
CA LEU A 71 -6.78 -0.58 11.47
C LEU A 71 -8.02 0.05 12.12
N SER A 72 -8.99 0.48 11.30
CA SER A 72 -10.24 1.09 11.78
C SER A 72 -11.16 0.10 12.48
N VAL A 73 -11.28 -1.13 11.95
CA VAL A 73 -12.19 -2.15 12.49
C VAL A 73 -11.60 -2.88 13.69
N GLN A 74 -10.30 -3.21 13.67
CA GLN A 74 -9.66 -4.00 14.73
C GLN A 74 -9.10 -3.12 15.85
N CYS A 75 -8.62 -1.92 15.51
CA CYS A 75 -7.91 -1.06 16.45
C CYS A 75 -8.59 0.30 16.65
N GLY A 76 -9.79 0.52 16.09
CA GLY A 76 -10.52 1.79 16.24
C GLY A 76 -9.82 2.99 15.61
N GLY A 77 -8.81 2.77 14.76
CA GLY A 77 -7.95 3.80 14.19
C GLY A 77 -6.68 4.08 14.99
N ASP A 78 -6.40 3.32 16.06
CA ASP A 78 -5.16 3.43 16.83
C ASP A 78 -4.01 2.63 16.20
N PHE A 79 -2.80 3.17 16.30
CA PHE A 79 -1.58 2.59 15.72
C PHE A 79 -0.84 1.65 16.70
N ALA A 80 -1.24 1.57 17.97
CA ALA A 80 -0.55 0.81 19.02
C ALA A 80 -1.30 -0.47 19.45
N CYS A 81 -1.89 -1.13 18.47
CA CYS A 81 -2.69 -2.34 18.58
C CYS A 81 -2.03 -3.41 17.69
#